data_AF-A0A2T5IEB2-F1
#
_entry.id   AF-A0A2T5IEB2-F1
#
_cell.length_a   1.000
_cell.length_b   1.000
_cell.length_c   1.000
_cell.angle_alpha   90.00
_cell.angle_beta   90.00
_cell.angle_gamma   90.00
#
_symmetry.space_group_name_H-M   'P 1'
#
loop_
_entity.id
_entity.type
_entity.pdbx_description
1 polymer ?
#
loop_
_entity_poly.entity_id
_entity_poly.type
_entity_poly.pdbx_seq_one_letter_code
_entity_poly.pdbx_strand_id
1 'polypeptide(L)' 'MNKYKVGYLVDSFSSTSINRLLAKALARLAPPELELSEIPITDLPIYSQDYDAAFRLSHVPSRRP' A
#
# COMPACT_ATOMS: atom_id res chain seq x y z
N MET A 1 -23.98 -6.37 5.62
CA MET A 1 -22.64 -6.74 6.14
C MET A 1 -21.64 -5.69 5.67
N ASN A 2 -20.71 -5.28 6.53
CA ASN A 2 -19.71 -4.27 6.17
C ASN A 2 -18.67 -4.84 5.21
N LYS A 3 -18.24 -4.03 4.24
CA LYS A 3 -17.07 -4.34 3.41
C LYS A 3 -15.83 -3.68 4.01
N TYR A 4 -14.71 -4.39 3.99
CA TYR A 4 -13.41 -3.91 4.45
C TYR A 4 -12.45 -3.81 3.28
N LYS A 5 -11.81 -2.66 3.14
CA LYS A 5 -10.72 -2.48 2.17
C LYS A 5 -9.42 -2.87 2.84
N VAL A 6 -8.71 -3.82 2.24
CA VAL A 6 -7.48 -4.38 2.80
C VAL A 6 -6.38 -4.27 1.76
N GLY A 7 -5.41 -3.40 2.05
CA GLY A 7 -4.18 -3.32 1.28
C GLY A 7 -3.19 -4.37 1.75
N TYR A 8 -2.53 -5.07 0.83
CA TYR A 8 -1.45 -6.01 1.15
C TYR A 8 -0.16 -5.65 0.41
N LEU A 9 0.97 -5.98 1.03
CA LEU A 9 2.31 -5.76 0.47
C LEU A 9 2.92 -7.08 0.03
N VAL A 10 3.64 -7.07 -1.08
CA VAL A 10 4.50 -8.18 -1.49
C VAL A 10 5.94 -7.66 -1.47
N ASP A 11 6.72 -8.12 -0.50
CA ASP A 11 8.12 -7.73 -0.30
C ASP A 11 9.04 -8.40 -1.34
N SER A 12 8.84 -8.07 -2.61
CA SER A 12 9.60 -8.64 -3.72
C SER A 12 9.49 -7.80 -4.99
N PHE A 13 10.65 -7.37 -5.50
CA PHE A 13 10.79 -6.71 -6.81
C PHE A 13 10.87 -7.69 -7.98
N SER A 14 10.92 -9.01 -7.73
CA SER A 14 11.00 -10.01 -8.79
C SER A 14 9.68 -10.14 -9.55
N SER A 15 9.76 -10.14 -10.89
CA SER A 15 8.64 -10.45 -11.78
C SER A 15 8.13 -11.89 -11.64
N THR A 16 8.95 -12.79 -11.07
CA THR A 16 8.65 -14.22 -10.86
C THR A 16 8.51 -14.59 -9.38
N SER A 17 8.22 -13.61 -8.51
CA SER A 17 8.08 -13.84 -7.05
C SER A 17 7.02 -14.88 -6.70
N ILE A 18 7.41 -15.91 -5.94
CA ILE A 18 6.48 -16.90 -5.39
C ILE A 18 5.50 -16.30 -4.38
N ASN A 19 5.92 -15.27 -3.62
CA ASN A 19 5.03 -14.56 -2.69
C ASN A 19 3.91 -13.83 -3.42
N ARG A 20 4.19 -13.30 -4.62
CA ARG A 20 3.15 -12.68 -5.48
C ARG A 20 2.15 -13.70 -5.99
N LEU A 21 2.60 -14.91 -6.32
CA LEU A 21 1.71 -16.03 -6.69
C LEU A 21 0.82 -16.42 -5.51
N LEU A 22 1.39 -16.58 -4.32
CA LEU A 22 0.66 -16.89 -3.09
C LEU A 22 -0.36 -15.80 -2.74
N ALA A 23 0.02 -14.53 -2.78
CA ALA A 23 -0.87 -13.41 -2.48
C ALA A 23 -2.10 -13.39 -3.40
N LYS A 24 -1.91 -13.63 -4.70
CA LYS A 24 -3.01 -13.75 -5.68
C LYS A 24 -3.93 -14.94 -5.37
N ALA A 25 -3.39 -16.06 -4.90
CA ALA A 25 -4.20 -17.21 -4.50
C ALA A 25 -5.04 -16.90 -3.26
N LEU A 26 -4.45 -16.25 -2.25
CA LEU A 26 -5.16 -15.83 -1.04
C LEU A 26 -6.26 -14.80 -1.36
N ALA A 27 -6.00 -13.85 -2.26
CA ALA A 27 -6.99 -12.88 -2.69
C ALA A 27 -8.22 -13.53 -3.37
N ARG A 28 -8.04 -14.65 -4.06
CA ARG A 28 -9.14 -15.43 -4.67
C ARG A 28 -9.96 -16.22 -3.65
N LEU A 29 -9.34 -16.61 -2.54
CA LEU A 29 -9.98 -17.36 -1.45
C LEU A 29 -10.60 -16.43 -0.40
N ALA A 30 -10.41 -15.12 -0.53
CA ALA A 30 -10.89 -14.16 0.43
C ALA A 30 -12.43 -14.16 0.48
N PRO A 31 -13.00 -13.99 1.69
CA PRO A 31 -14.43 -13.91 1.84
C PRO A 31 -14.95 -12.60 1.23
N PRO A 32 -16.22 -12.54 0.78
CA PRO A 32 -16.76 -11.45 -0.03
C PRO A 32 -16.84 -10.09 0.69
N GLU A 33 -16.64 -10.07 2.01
CA GLU A 33 -16.55 -8.87 2.82
C GLU A 33 -15.19 -8.16 2.68
N LEU A 34 -14.17 -8.83 2.14
CA LEU A 34 -12.83 -8.27 1.94
C LEU A 34 -12.62 -7.82 0.49
N GLU A 35 -12.36 -6.54 0.31
CA GLU A 35 -11.88 -5.95 -0.93
C GLU A 35 -10.35 -5.83 -0.83
N LEU A 36 -9.64 -6.82 -1.38
CA LEU A 36 -8.18 -6.91 -1.31
C LEU A 36 -7.52 -6.23 -2.51
N SER A 37 -6.49 -5.42 -2.24
CA SER A 37 -5.67 -4.77 -3.27
C SER A 37 -4.18 -4.84 -2.92
N GLU A 38 -3.34 -5.21 -3.88
CA GLU A 38 -1.89 -5.06 -3.72
C GLU A 38 -1.53 -3.58 -3.68
N ILE A 39 -0.68 -3.19 -2.72
CA ILE A 39 -0.04 -1.87 -2.67
C ILE A 39 1.35 -2.01 -3.31
N PRO A 40 1.59 -1.44 -4.51
CA PRO A 40 2.90 -1.52 -5.15
C PRO A 40 3.97 -0.81 -4.33
N ILE A 41 5.11 -1.48 -4.14
CA ILE A 41 6.29 -0.89 -3.49
C ILE A 41 7.46 -0.66 -4.45
N THR A 42 7.30 -1.02 -5.73
CA THR A 42 8.36 -0.98 -6.74
C THR A 42 8.89 0.41 -7.02
N ASP A 43 8.01 1.40 -7.06
CA ASP A 43 8.35 2.78 -7.44
C ASP A 43 8.55 3.69 -6.21
N LEU A 44 8.58 3.12 -5.00
CA LEU A 44 8.82 3.91 -3.80
C LEU A 44 10.28 4.37 -3.78
N PRO A 45 10.54 5.67 -3.57
CA PRO A 45 11.90 6.14 -3.41
C PRO A 45 12.52 5.48 -2.16
N ILE A 46 13.82 5.26 -2.21
CA ILE A 46 14.57 4.90 -0.99
C ILE A 46 14.35 6.02 0.02
N TYR A 47 14.05 5.63 1.26
CA TYR A 47 13.88 6.59 2.33
C TYR A 47 15.09 7.53 2.41
N SER A 48 14.81 8.83 2.48
CA SER A 48 15.75 9.88 2.82
C SER A 48 15.05 10.83 3.79
N GLN A 49 15.77 11.26 4.81
CA GLN A 49 15.27 12.26 5.77
C GLN A 49 14.91 13.58 5.09
N ASP A 50 15.48 13.86 3.90
CA ASP A 50 15.12 15.03 3.08
C ASP A 50 13.63 15.03 2.66
N TYR A 51 13.01 13.85 2.54
CA TYR A 51 11.59 13.73 2.19
C TYR A 51 10.65 14.05 3.36
N ASP A 52 11.13 14.02 4.61
CA ASP A 52 10.29 14.29 5.79
C ASP A 52 9.86 15.77 5.85
N ALA A 53 10.72 16.67 5.38
CA ALA A 53 10.41 18.09 5.30
C ALA A 53 9.29 18.37 4.27
N ALA A 54 9.25 17.62 3.17
CA ALA A 54 8.21 17.73 2.15
C ALA A 54 6.84 17.20 2.63
N PHE A 55 6.84 16.15 3.46
CA PHE A 55 5.61 15.55 3.98
C PHE A 55 4.79 16.50 4.88
N ARG A 56 5.45 17.44 5.57
CA ARG A 56 4.78 18.37 6.50
C ARG A 56 3.96 19.49 5.85
N LEU A 57 4.18 19.84 4.58
CA LEU A 57 3.57 21.03 3.98
C LEU A 57 2.16 20.82 3.38
N SER A 58 1.68 19.58 3.27
CA SER A 58 0.37 19.27 2.68
C SER A 58 -0.79 19.13 3.69
N HIS A 59 -0.50 19.16 4.99
CA HIS A 59 -1.49 18.87 6.06
C HIS A 59 -1.66 19.98 7.11
N VAL A 60 -1.12 21.19 6.88
CA VAL A 60 -1.42 22.33 7.75
C VAL A 60 -2.70 23.00 7.23
N PRO A 61 -3.85 22.90 7.91
CA PRO A 61 -5.00 23.73 7.55
C PRO A 61 -4.54 25.18 7.71
N SER A 62 -4.75 25.98 6.66
CA SER A 62 -4.55 27.43 6.71
C SER A 62 -5.25 27.99 7.95
N ARG A 63 -4.48 28.26 9.01
CA ARG A 63 -4.92 29.17 10.07
C ARG A 63 -4.86 30.55 9.45
N ARG A 64 -5.93 30.95 8.77
CA ARG A 64 -6.17 32.38 8.54
C ARG A 64 -6.40 33.04 9.90
N PRO A 65 -5.90 34.28 10.09
CA PRO A 65 -6.06 35.03 11.33
C PRO A 65 -7.52 35.31 11.65
#